data_AF-A0A353P8C1-F1
#
_entry.id   AF-A0A353P8C1-F1
#
_cell.length_a   1.000
_cell.length_b   1.000
_cell.length_c   1.000
_cell.angle_alpha   90.00
_cell.angle_beta   90.00
_cell.angle_gamma   90.00
#
_symmetry.space_group_name_H-M   'P 1'
#
loop_
_entity.id
_entity.type
_entity.pdbx_description
1 polymer ?
#
loop_
_entity_poly.entity_id
_entity_poly.type
_entity_poly.pdbx_seq_one_letter_code
_entity_poly.pdbx_strand_id
1 'polypeptide(L)'
;MFKKYKWGQGKDTRLYSAIAIALIAAIGCWRLYDKLHASLDLTQTLGLWLSVTVPLGVFAIIAVFLYWLVNRPSVADFLISAEGELKKVSFSSRREIAVSTFVVIVVVIAMTALLGAADFVFDLIFTYGLKI
;
A
#
# COMPACT_ATOMS: atom_id res chain seq x y z
N MET A 1 -6.28 18.94 -28.80
CA MET A 1 -4.89 19.45 -28.77
C MET A 1 -4.23 19.01 -27.46
N PHE A 2 -3.73 17.77 -27.39
CA PHE A 2 -3.07 17.21 -26.19
C PHE A 2 -1.59 17.61 -26.18
N LYS A 3 -1.29 18.86 -25.80
CA LYS A 3 0.09 19.29 -25.65
C LYS A 3 0.60 18.81 -24.30
N LYS A 4 1.42 17.76 -24.30
CA LYS A 4 2.02 17.18 -23.10
C LYS A 4 2.94 18.22 -22.45
N TYR A 5 2.64 18.54 -21.18
CA TYR A 5 3.27 19.63 -20.41
C TYR A 5 4.64 19.18 -19.87
N LYS A 6 5.69 19.99 -20.12
CA LYS A 6 7.11 19.79 -19.73
C LYS A 6 7.63 18.36 -19.96
N TRP A 7 8.04 18.06 -21.19
CA TRP A 7 8.44 16.73 -21.68
C TRP A 7 9.70 16.08 -21.03
N GLY A 8 10.35 16.71 -20.05
CA GLY A 8 11.60 16.21 -19.45
C GLY A 8 11.63 16.11 -17.92
N GLN A 9 10.66 16.67 -17.20
CA GLN A 9 10.68 16.75 -15.72
C GLN A 9 9.46 16.03 -15.12
N GLY A 10 9.66 15.27 -14.04
CA GLY A 10 8.58 14.59 -13.33
C GLY A 10 8.00 13.37 -14.04
N LYS A 11 8.63 12.87 -15.12
CA LYS A 11 8.09 11.76 -15.94
C LYS A 11 7.92 10.49 -15.11
N ASP A 12 8.94 10.14 -14.35
CA ASP A 12 9.00 8.89 -13.60
C ASP A 12 8.03 8.96 -12.41
N THR A 13 8.04 10.06 -11.65
CA THR A 13 7.10 10.29 -10.54
C THR A 13 5.64 10.26 -10.99
N ARG A 14 5.32 10.83 -12.16
CA ARG A 14 3.97 10.82 -12.76
C ARG A 14 3.56 9.41 -13.21
N LEU A 15 4.48 8.65 -13.80
CA LEU A 15 4.21 7.29 -14.25
C LEU A 15 4.01 6.34 -13.05
N TYR A 16 4.92 6.36 -12.09
CA TYR A 16 4.85 5.46 -10.93
C TYR A 16 3.65 5.76 -10.03
N SER A 17 3.28 7.03 -9.83
CA SER A 17 2.05 7.38 -9.11
C SER A 17 0.80 6.92 -9.86
N ALA A 18 0.73 7.08 -11.18
CA ALA A 18 -0.37 6.58 -11.99
C ALA A 18 -0.48 5.05 -11.93
N ILE A 19 0.66 4.34 -12.05
CA ILE A 19 0.70 2.87 -11.96
C ILE A 19 0.27 2.41 -10.57
N ALA A 20 0.73 3.06 -9.49
CA ALA A 20 0.35 2.69 -8.13
C ALA A 20 -1.17 2.78 -7.93
N ILE A 21 -1.80 3.88 -8.37
CA ILE A 21 -3.26 4.04 -8.27
C ILE A 21 -3.98 3.04 -9.18
N ALA A 22 -3.46 2.78 -10.38
CA ALA A 22 -4.03 1.79 -11.29
C ALA A 22 -3.97 0.36 -10.72
N LEU A 23 -2.89 -0.01 -10.02
CA LEU A 23 -2.79 -1.31 -9.34
C LEU A 23 -3.80 -1.43 -8.19
N ILE A 24 -3.95 -0.38 -7.38
CA ILE A 24 -4.97 -0.35 -6.32
C ILE A 24 -6.37 -0.50 -6.93
N ALA A 25 -6.65 0.23 -8.01
CA ALA A 25 -7.92 0.13 -8.72
C ALA A 25 -8.15 -1.27 -9.32
N ALA A 26 -7.11 -1.91 -9.87
CA ALA A 26 -7.19 -3.27 -10.40
C ALA A 26 -7.51 -4.28 -9.31
N ILE A 27 -6.84 -4.20 -8.15
CA ILE A 27 -7.12 -5.05 -6.99
C ILE A 27 -8.56 -4.81 -6.50
N GLY A 28 -8.99 -3.55 -6.42
CA GLY A 28 -10.37 -3.20 -6.06
C GLY A 28 -11.41 -3.78 -7.04
N CYS A 29 -11.15 -3.71 -8.34
CA CYS A 29 -12.02 -4.28 -9.37
C CYS A 29 -12.05 -5.82 -9.31
N TRP A 30 -10.93 -6.46 -8.98
CA TRP A 30 -10.90 -7.90 -8.75
C TRP A 30 -11.77 -8.29 -7.54
N ARG A 31 -11.62 -7.58 -6.41
CA ARG A 31 -12.49 -7.83 -5.24
C ARG A 31 -13.95 -7.56 -5.53
N LEU A 32 -14.25 -6.57 -6.37
CA LEU A 32 -15.62 -6.29 -6.82
C LEU A 32 -16.17 -7.44 -7.68
N TYR A 33 -15.35 -7.97 -8.61
CA TYR A 33 -15.69 -9.15 -9.40
C TYR A 33 -16.03 -10.34 -8.49
N ASP A 34 -15.18 -10.66 -7.52
CA ASP A 34 -15.39 -11.80 -6.62
C ASP A 34 -16.71 -11.67 -5.82
N LYS A 35 -17.02 -10.45 -5.35
CA LYS A 35 -18.26 -10.18 -4.61
C LYS A 35 -19.51 -10.25 -5.49
N LEU A 36 -19.42 -9.77 -6.72
CA LEU A 36 -20.54 -9.75 -7.68
C LEU A 36 -20.80 -11.15 -8.25
N HIS A 37 -19.74 -11.92 -8.45
CA HIS A 37 -19.80 -13.33 -8.84
C HIS A 37 -20.33 -14.24 -7.72
N ALA A 38 -20.05 -13.91 -6.45
CA ALA A 38 -20.59 -14.64 -5.31
C ALA A 38 -22.06 -14.33 -5.00
N SER A 39 -22.58 -13.17 -5.42
CA SER A 39 -23.96 -12.74 -5.14
C SER A 39 -24.95 -13.01 -6.27
N LEU A 40 -24.47 -13.12 -7.51
CA LEU A 40 -25.28 -13.51 -8.66
C LEU A 40 -25.08 -15.00 -8.95
N ASP A 41 -26.13 -15.80 -8.79
CA ASP A 41 -26.09 -17.24 -9.09
C ASP A 41 -25.63 -17.48 -10.53
N LEU A 42 -24.50 -18.19 -10.64
CA LEU A 42 -23.65 -18.44 -11.82
C LEU A 42 -24.35 -19.10 -13.03
N THR A 43 -25.64 -19.43 -12.89
CA THR A 43 -26.40 -20.19 -13.89
C THR A 43 -27.05 -19.29 -14.96
N GLN A 44 -27.23 -18.00 -14.67
CA GLN A 44 -27.77 -17.06 -15.65
C GLN A 44 -26.65 -16.44 -16.48
N THR A 45 -26.71 -16.58 -17.81
CA THR A 45 -25.78 -15.93 -18.75
C THR A 45 -25.65 -14.43 -18.46
N LEU A 46 -26.75 -13.76 -18.12
CA LEU A 46 -26.79 -12.34 -17.74
C LEU A 46 -25.93 -12.00 -16.49
N GLY A 47 -25.86 -12.89 -15.50
CA GLY A 47 -25.05 -12.71 -14.29
C GLY A 47 -23.56 -12.71 -14.59
N LEU A 48 -23.11 -13.58 -15.50
CA LEU A 48 -21.73 -13.60 -15.99
C LEU A 48 -21.34 -12.30 -16.70
N TRP A 49 -22.19 -11.81 -17.62
CA TRP A 49 -21.92 -10.55 -18.33
C TRP A 49 -21.84 -9.35 -17.38
N LEU A 50 -22.75 -9.24 -16.41
CA LEU A 50 -22.73 -8.16 -15.42
C LEU A 50 -21.51 -8.23 -14.50
N SER A 51 -21.15 -9.44 -14.05
CA SER A 51 -20.01 -9.65 -13.16
C SER A 51 -18.69 -9.16 -13.75
N VAL A 52 -18.50 -9.30 -15.07
CA VAL A 52 -17.27 -8.88 -15.77
C VAL A 52 -17.34 -7.44 -16.28
N THR A 53 -18.49 -7.05 -16.84
CA THR A 53 -18.62 -5.73 -17.50
C THR A 53 -18.55 -4.58 -16.49
N VAL A 54 -19.12 -4.76 -15.29
CA VAL A 54 -19.16 -3.71 -14.27
C VAL A 54 -17.75 -3.39 -13.73
N PRO A 55 -16.94 -4.35 -13.24
CA PRO A 55 -15.57 -4.07 -12.81
C PRO A 55 -14.68 -3.55 -13.92
N LEU A 56 -14.81 -4.07 -15.15
CA LEU A 56 -14.03 -3.61 -16.30
C LEU A 56 -14.36 -2.16 -16.67
N GLY A 57 -15.65 -1.80 -16.67
CA GLY A 57 -16.10 -0.44 -16.92
C GLY A 57 -15.61 0.55 -15.86
N VAL A 58 -15.69 0.16 -14.58
CA VAL A 58 -15.16 0.95 -13.46
C VAL A 58 -13.65 1.15 -13.62
N PHE A 59 -12.91 0.10 -13.94
CA PHE A 59 -11.47 0.20 -14.17
C PHE A 59 -11.12 1.15 -15.32
N ALA A 60 -11.84 1.05 -16.45
CA ALA A 60 -11.63 1.93 -17.61
C ALA A 60 -11.89 3.40 -17.28
N ILE A 61 -12.97 3.70 -16.53
CA ILE A 61 -13.29 5.06 -16.09
C ILE A 61 -12.17 5.60 -15.20
N ILE A 62 -11.68 4.81 -14.25
CA ILE A 62 -10.57 5.20 -13.37
C ILE A 62 -9.30 5.44 -14.19
N ALA A 63 -8.97 4.58 -15.15
CA ALA A 63 -7.79 4.74 -16.00
C ALA A 63 -7.84 6.04 -16.82
N VAL A 64 -8.98 6.37 -17.41
CA VAL A 64 -9.17 7.64 -18.15
C VAL A 64 -9.07 8.84 -17.20
N PHE A 65 -9.67 8.74 -16.01
CA PHE A 65 -9.59 9.79 -15.00
C PHE A 65 -8.16 10.03 -14.53
N LEU A 66 -7.39 8.97 -14.29
CA LEU A 66 -5.97 9.07 -13.94
C LEU A 66 -5.13 9.71 -15.04
N TYR A 67 -5.37 9.32 -16.30
CA TYR A 67 -4.68 9.94 -17.45
C TYR A 67 -4.96 11.45 -17.52
N TRP A 68 -6.21 11.86 -17.31
CA TRP A 68 -6.58 13.26 -17.27
C TRP A 68 -5.96 14.01 -16.08
N LEU A 69 -6.00 13.42 -14.89
CA LEU A 69 -5.48 14.02 -13.66
C LEU A 69 -3.96 14.19 -13.69
N VAL A 70 -3.23 13.19 -14.16
CA VAL A 70 -1.76 13.24 -14.25
C VAL A 70 -1.29 14.22 -15.33
N ASN A 71 -2.13 14.52 -16.33
CA ASN A 71 -1.82 15.50 -17.37
C ASN A 71 -2.28 16.93 -17.04
N ARG A 72 -2.98 17.15 -15.91
CA ARG A 72 -3.29 18.50 -15.42
C ARG A 72 -1.99 19.22 -14.99
N PRO A 73 -1.83 20.51 -15.36
CA PRO A 73 -0.59 21.25 -15.07
C PRO A 73 -0.33 21.43 -13.57
N SER A 74 -1.37 21.68 -12.76
CA SER A 74 -1.25 21.84 -11.31
C SER A 74 -0.70 20.59 -10.62
N VAL A 75 -1.21 19.42 -10.99
CA VAL A 75 -0.77 18.12 -10.46
C VAL A 75 0.65 17.82 -10.94
N ALA A 76 0.95 18.10 -12.22
CA ALA A 76 2.27 17.88 -12.77
C ALA A 76 3.34 18.75 -12.08
N ASP A 77 3.08 20.05 -11.86
CA ASP A 77 4.03 20.94 -11.17
C ASP A 77 4.21 20.55 -9.69
N PHE A 78 3.15 20.08 -9.02
CA PHE A 78 3.27 19.53 -7.66
C PHE A 78 4.18 18.28 -7.63
N LEU A 79 3.95 17.31 -8.52
CA LEU A 79 4.76 16.08 -8.57
C LEU A 79 6.22 16.35 -8.92
N ILE A 80 6.50 17.34 -9.78
CA ILE A 80 7.86 17.78 -10.10
C ILE A 80 8.54 18.39 -8.86
N SER A 81 7.82 19.24 -8.12
CA SER A 81 8.33 19.84 -6.87
C SER A 81 8.60 18.77 -5.81
N ALA A 82 7.66 17.86 -5.60
CA ALA A 82 7.80 16.74 -4.67
C ALA A 82 9.00 15.83 -5.02
N GLU A 83 9.21 15.52 -6.30
CA GLU A 83 10.41 14.78 -6.73
C GLU A 83 11.71 15.54 -6.40
N GLY A 84 11.70 16.86 -6.60
CA GLY A 84 12.82 17.73 -6.23
C GLY A 84 13.13 17.70 -4.73
N GLU A 85 12.11 17.71 -3.88
CA GLU A 85 12.27 17.60 -2.43
C GLU A 85 12.73 16.20 -2.00
N LEU A 86 12.20 15.13 -2.62
CA LEU A 86 12.62 13.76 -2.32
C LEU A 86 14.09 13.51 -2.67
N LYS A 87 14.63 14.15 -3.72
CA LYS A 87 16.05 14.05 -4.09
C LYS A 87 16.99 14.70 -3.06
N LYS A 88 16.48 15.59 -2.20
CA LYS A 88 17.28 16.19 -1.11
C LYS A 88 17.39 15.27 0.10
N VAL A 89 16.56 14.23 0.19
CA VAL A 89 16.58 13.29 1.30
C VAL A 89 17.79 12.37 1.14
N SER A 90 18.77 12.53 2.02
CA SER A 90 19.87 11.58 2.16
C SER A 90 19.35 10.32 2.83
N PHE A 91 19.13 9.25 2.06
CA PHE A 91 18.83 7.94 2.62
C PHE A 91 20.01 7.42 3.47
N SER A 92 19.72 6.87 4.64
CA SER A 92 20.72 6.25 5.51
C SER A 92 21.50 5.16 4.78
N SER A 93 22.80 5.07 5.08
CA SER A 93 23.64 4.05 4.49
C SER A 93 23.18 2.64 4.91
N ARG A 94 23.45 1.61 4.10
CA ARG A 94 23.10 0.21 4.44
C ARG A 94 23.66 -0.20 5.80
N ARG A 95 24.82 0.36 6.19
CA ARG A 95 25.45 0.14 7.49
C ARG A 95 24.65 0.78 8.63
N GLU A 96 24.22 2.03 8.49
CA GLU A 96 23.38 2.70 9.49
C GLU A 96 22.06 1.97 9.71
N ILE A 97 21.42 1.52 8.62
CA ILE A 97 20.18 0.74 8.71
C ILE A 97 20.42 -0.55 9.50
N ALA A 98 21.48 -1.29 9.18
CA ALA A 98 21.80 -2.53 9.88
C ALA A 98 22.10 -2.31 11.38
N VAL A 99 22.85 -1.26 11.72
CA VAL A 99 23.16 -0.92 13.12
C VAL A 99 21.88 -0.52 13.86
N SER A 100 21.04 0.33 13.27
CA SER A 100 19.78 0.77 13.86
C SER A 100 18.83 -0.41 14.12
N THR A 101 18.63 -1.28 13.13
CA THR A 101 17.80 -2.48 13.29
C THR A 101 18.37 -3.46 14.30
N PHE A 102 19.70 -3.66 14.33
CA PHE A 102 20.34 -4.54 15.30
C PHE A 102 20.12 -4.08 16.74
N VAL A 103 20.28 -2.78 17.02
CA VAL A 103 20.01 -2.20 18.35
C VAL A 103 18.56 -2.46 18.75
N VAL A 104 17.60 -2.22 17.84
CA VAL A 104 16.18 -2.48 18.12
C VAL A 104 15.94 -3.96 18.45
N ILE A 105 16.50 -4.88 17.68
CA ILE A 105 16.36 -6.33 17.93
C ILE A 105 16.88 -6.69 19.33
N VAL A 106 18.06 -6.20 19.72
CA VAL A 106 18.63 -6.46 21.04
C VAL A 106 17.74 -5.93 22.16
N VAL A 107 17.22 -4.70 22.02
CA VAL A 107 16.34 -4.09 23.02
C VAL A 107 15.02 -4.87 23.13
N VAL A 108 14.43 -5.28 22.01
CA VAL A 108 13.19 -6.09 22.01
C VAL A 108 13.43 -7.44 22.68
N ILE A 109 14.51 -8.15 22.36
CA ILE A 109 14.85 -9.43 23.00
C ILE A 109 15.04 -9.26 24.51
N ALA A 110 15.76 -8.23 24.94
CA ALA A 110 15.95 -7.94 26.36
C ALA A 110 14.63 -7.66 27.07
N MET A 111 13.73 -6.88 26.45
CA MET A 111 12.41 -6.59 26.99
C MET A 111 11.54 -7.85 27.06
N THR A 112 11.53 -8.68 26.01
CA THR A 112 10.83 -9.98 25.99
C THR A 112 11.35 -10.92 27.05
N ALA A 113 12.66 -11.00 27.27
CA ALA A 113 13.25 -11.83 28.31
C ALA A 113 12.87 -11.36 29.71
N LEU A 114 12.88 -10.03 29.95
CA LEU A 114 12.47 -9.46 31.24
C LEU A 114 10.99 -9.72 31.52
N LEU A 115 10.12 -9.44 30.55
CA LEU A 115 8.68 -9.67 30.69
C LEU A 115 8.39 -11.17 30.88
N GLY A 116 9.01 -12.05 30.08
CA GLY A 116 8.86 -13.49 30.24
C GLY A 116 9.36 -14.02 31.59
N ALA A 117 10.43 -13.44 32.13
CA ALA A 117 10.91 -13.78 33.47
C ALA A 117 9.93 -13.30 34.56
N ALA A 118 9.37 -12.09 34.42
CA ALA A 118 8.35 -11.59 35.33
C ALA A 118 7.09 -12.46 35.30
N ASP A 119 6.60 -12.80 34.10
CA ASP A 119 5.46 -13.69 33.90
C ASP A 119 5.69 -15.06 34.54
N PHE A 120 6.88 -15.65 34.35
CA PHE A 120 7.25 -16.92 34.97
C PHE A 120 7.29 -16.85 36.50
N VAL A 121 7.84 -15.76 37.06
CA VAL A 121 7.87 -15.54 38.52
C VAL A 121 6.46 -15.39 39.07
N PHE A 122 5.60 -14.62 38.40
CA PHE A 122 4.20 -14.47 38.81
C PHE A 122 3.45 -15.80 38.75
N ASP A 123 3.64 -16.59 37.69
CA ASP A 123 3.02 -17.92 37.54
C ASP A 123 3.44 -18.86 38.68
N LEU A 124 4.72 -18.88 39.04
CA LEU A 124 5.23 -19.68 40.14
C LEU A 124 4.66 -19.23 41.49
N ILE A 125 4.58 -17.91 41.72
CA ILE A 125 4.00 -17.35 42.95
C ILE A 125 2.51 -17.70 43.06
N PHE A 126 1.72 -17.54 41.99
CA PHE A 126 0.29 -17.83 42.03
C PHE A 126 0.03 -19.33 42.18
N THR A 127 0.73 -20.17 41.41
CA THR A 127 0.54 -21.63 41.41
C THR A 127 0.96 -22.27 42.74
N TYR A 128 2.15 -21.96 43.25
CA TYR A 128 2.67 -22.62 44.46
C TYR A 128 2.35 -21.86 45.74
N GLY A 129 2.29 -20.53 45.69
CA GLY A 129 2.09 -19.69 46.87
C GLY A 129 0.62 -19.40 47.18
N LEU A 130 -0.24 -19.28 46.17
CA LEU A 130 -1.64 -18.89 46.36
C LEU A 130 -2.67 -19.99 46.05
N LYS A 131 -2.29 -21.11 45.42
CA LYS A 131 -3.19 -22.25 45.10
C LYS A 131 -4.53 -21.79 44.50
N ILE A 132 -4.48 -20.80 43.61
CA ILE A 132 -5.58 -20.38 42.72
C ILE A 132 -5.13 -20.75 41.30
#